data_AF-A0A525VP92-F1
#
_entry.id   AF-A0A525VP92-F1
#
_cell.length_a   1.000
_cell.length_b   1.000
_cell.length_c   1.000
_cell.angle_alpha   90.00
_cell.angle_beta   90.00
_cell.angle_gamma   90.00
#
_symmetry.space_group_name_H-M   'P 1'
#
loop_
_entity.id
_entity.type
_entity.pdbx_description
1 polymer ?
#
loop_
_entity_poly.entity_id
_entity_poly.type
_entity_poly.pdbx_seq_one_letter_code
_entity_poly.pdbx_strand_id
1 'polypeptide(L)'
;MTAGPNRNAENGITLYIDQSLEEIVPGFLENRRRDVQTLETSLQESNLAQIQLIGHRMRGDGGGYGFDAISTMGAALEQAAAREDRDAIRRQIAELIDFLARVTVVYRR
;
A
#
# COMPACT_ATOMS: atom_id res chain seq x y z
N MET A 1 -26.23 -3.37 -32.01
CA MET A 1 -25.50 -2.61 -30.99
C MET A 1 -25.47 -3.45 -29.72
N THR A 2 -24.48 -4.34 -29.61
CA THR A 2 -24.27 -5.16 -28.42
C THR A 2 -22.87 -4.82 -27.95
N ALA A 3 -22.79 -3.94 -26.96
CA ALA A 3 -21.55 -3.63 -26.27
C ALA A 3 -21.00 -4.95 -25.72
N GLY A 4 -19.86 -5.39 -26.25
CA GLY A 4 -19.14 -6.54 -25.71
C GLY A 4 -18.77 -6.26 -24.25
N PRO A 5 -18.68 -7.29 -23.39
CA PRO A 5 -18.21 -7.09 -22.04
C PRO A 5 -16.79 -6.52 -22.13
N ASN A 6 -16.66 -5.30 -21.63
CA ASN A 6 -15.46 -4.49 -21.63
C ASN A 6 -14.31 -5.28 -21.01
N ARG A 7 -13.26 -5.52 -21.80
CA ARG A 7 -11.98 -6.15 -21.39
C ARG A 7 -11.15 -5.17 -20.53
N ASN A 8 -11.70 -4.71 -19.43
CA ASN A 8 -11.00 -3.94 -18.39
C ASN A 8 -11.09 -4.67 -17.03
N ALA A 9 -10.99 -6.00 -17.05
CA ALA A 9 -11.06 -6.86 -15.87
C ALA A 9 -9.69 -7.44 -15.47
N GLU A 10 -8.59 -6.87 -15.95
CA GLU A 10 -7.33 -7.61 -15.99
C GLU A 10 -6.42 -7.40 -14.77
N ASN A 11 -6.79 -6.60 -13.75
CA ASN A 11 -5.99 -6.54 -12.50
C ASN A 11 -6.59 -5.78 -11.29
N GLY A 12 -7.90 -5.62 -11.13
CA GLY A 12 -8.47 -4.97 -9.93
C GLY A 12 -8.23 -5.81 -8.66
N ILE A 13 -7.63 -5.24 -7.60
CA ILE A 13 -7.43 -5.94 -6.32
C ILE A 13 -8.66 -5.71 -5.47
N THR A 14 -9.56 -6.69 -5.40
CA THR A 14 -10.77 -6.57 -4.54
C THR A 14 -10.47 -7.09 -3.14
N LEU A 15 -10.62 -6.22 -2.14
CA LEU A 15 -10.49 -6.59 -0.73
C LEU A 15 -11.86 -6.62 -0.07
N TYR A 16 -12.17 -7.75 0.57
CA TYR A 16 -13.39 -7.91 1.35
C TYR A 16 -13.09 -7.56 2.80
N ILE A 17 -13.64 -6.43 3.25
CA ILE A 17 -13.40 -5.89 4.58
C ILE A 17 -14.71 -5.92 5.37
N ASP A 18 -14.63 -6.10 6.68
CA ASP A 18 -15.80 -6.05 7.55
C ASP A 18 -16.44 -4.64 7.50
N GLN A 19 -17.78 -4.59 7.46
CA GLN A 19 -18.51 -3.32 7.40
C GLN A 19 -18.22 -2.40 8.60
N SER A 20 -17.86 -2.94 9.77
CA SER A 20 -17.48 -2.14 10.94
C SER A 20 -16.24 -1.26 10.72
N LEU A 21 -15.45 -1.53 9.67
CA LEU A 21 -14.25 -0.76 9.31
C LEU A 21 -14.49 0.28 8.21
N GLU A 22 -15.73 0.41 7.72
CA GLU A 22 -16.10 1.34 6.62
C GLU A 22 -15.74 2.80 6.94
N GLU A 23 -15.80 3.21 8.20
CA GLU A 23 -15.44 4.57 8.63
C GLU A 23 -13.92 4.80 8.73
N ILE A 24 -13.12 3.72 8.83
CA ILE A 24 -11.68 3.78 9.08
C ILE A 24 -10.89 3.59 7.78
N VAL A 25 -11.34 2.68 6.92
CA VAL A 25 -10.61 2.27 5.71
C VAL A 25 -10.33 3.41 4.72
N PRO A 26 -11.28 4.33 4.42
CA PRO A 26 -11.00 5.45 3.52
C PRO A 26 -9.86 6.34 4.02
N GLY A 27 -9.86 6.67 5.32
CA GLY A 27 -8.79 7.46 5.95
C GLY A 27 -7.46 6.71 5.98
N PHE A 28 -7.49 5.40 6.22
CA PHE A 28 -6.31 4.56 6.15
C PHE A 28 -5.68 4.56 4.75
N LEU A 29 -6.47 4.38 3.68
CA LEU A 29 -5.96 4.42 2.31
C LEU A 29 -5.44 5.80 1.92
N GLU A 30 -6.08 6.88 2.37
CA GLU A 30 -5.56 8.24 2.18
C GLU A 30 -4.21 8.43 2.88
N ASN A 31 -4.07 7.96 4.12
CA ASN A 31 -2.80 8.00 4.84
C ASN A 31 -1.70 7.26 4.08
N ARG A 32 -1.99 6.06 3.54
CA ARG A 32 -1.01 5.31 2.74
C ARG A 32 -0.60 6.05 1.46
N ARG A 33 -1.49 6.82 0.83
CA ARG A 33 -1.13 7.69 -0.31
C ARG A 33 -0.21 8.84 0.12
N ARG A 34 -0.38 9.40 1.32
CA ARG A 34 0.53 10.41 1.87
C ARG A 34 1.89 9.81 2.27
N ASP A 35 1.89 8.58 2.76
CA ASP A 35 3.12 7.84 3.06
C ASP A 35 3.96 7.64 1.80
N VAL A 36 3.33 7.30 0.65
CA VAL A 36 4.03 7.22 -0.65
C VAL A 36 4.79 8.51 -0.97
N GLN A 37 4.14 9.67 -0.87
CA GLN A 37 4.79 10.96 -1.16
C GLN A 37 5.99 11.20 -0.23
N THR A 38 5.85 10.80 1.04
CA THR A 38 6.91 10.93 2.05
C THR A 38 8.06 9.95 1.78
N LEU A 39 7.75 8.73 1.35
CA LEU A 39 8.73 7.70 0.96
C LEU A 39 9.53 8.11 -0.26
N GLU A 40 8.88 8.65 -1.30
CA GLU A 40 9.55 9.17 -2.49
C GLU A 40 10.49 10.33 -2.16
N THR A 41 10.02 11.30 -1.37
CA THR A 41 10.84 12.43 -0.91
C THR A 41 12.02 11.94 -0.06
N SER A 42 11.76 11.04 0.90
CA SER A 42 12.81 10.48 1.76
C SER A 42 13.86 9.70 0.98
N LEU A 43 13.46 9.00 -0.09
CA LEU A 43 14.38 8.30 -0.97
C LEU A 43 15.27 9.26 -1.76
N GLN A 44 14.74 10.39 -2.23
CA GLN A 44 15.53 11.44 -2.90
C GLN A 44 16.55 12.06 -1.95
N GLU A 45 16.12 12.37 -0.73
CA GLU A 45 16.96 12.93 0.34
C GLU A 45 17.88 11.90 1.01
N SER A 46 17.86 10.63 0.57
CA SER A 46 18.59 9.51 1.20
C SER A 46 18.28 9.32 2.70
N ASN A 47 17.09 9.74 3.14
CA ASN A 47 16.63 9.62 4.51
C ASN A 47 16.06 8.23 4.79
N LEU A 48 16.94 7.23 4.86
CA LEU A 48 16.58 5.82 5.06
C LEU A 48 15.91 5.56 6.42
N ALA A 49 16.23 6.37 7.44
CA ALA A 49 15.61 6.26 8.76
C ALA A 49 14.11 6.55 8.71
N GLN A 50 13.67 7.56 7.95
CA GLN A 50 12.24 7.82 7.74
C GLN A 50 11.56 6.69 6.97
N ILE A 51 12.21 6.14 5.94
CA ILE A 51 11.67 5.02 5.16
C ILE A 51 11.48 3.79 6.05
N GLN A 52 12.46 3.50 6.92
CA GLN A 52 12.38 2.40 7.88
C GLN A 52 11.22 2.60 8.87
N LEU A 53 11.04 3.81 9.40
CA LEU A 53 9.95 4.14 10.32
C LEU A 53 8.57 3.97 9.67
N ILE A 54 8.41 4.44 8.43
CA ILE A 54 7.16 4.29 7.68
C ILE A 54 6.89 2.81 7.40
N GLY A 55 7.90 2.05 6.95
CA GLY A 55 7.77 0.61 6.73
C GLY A 55 7.36 -0.16 7.99
N HIS A 56 7.95 0.17 9.13
CA HIS A 56 7.60 -0.42 10.43
C HIS A 56 6.14 -0.18 10.80
N ARG A 57 5.65 1.06 10.64
CA ARG A 57 4.25 1.43 10.92
C ARG A 57 3.29 0.70 9.96
N MET A 58 3.59 0.71 8.66
CA MET A 58 2.79 0.01 7.66
C MET A 58 2.67 -1.49 7.94
N ARG A 59 3.75 -2.12 8.42
CA ARG A 59 3.73 -3.52 8.87
C ARG A 59 2.72 -3.73 9.99
N GLY A 60 2.72 -2.86 11.00
CA GLY A 60 1.82 -2.96 12.15
C GLY A 60 0.35 -2.66 11.82
N ASP A 61 0.09 -1.67 10.97
CA ASP A 61 -1.27 -1.20 10.70
C ASP A 61 -2.05 -2.15 9.77
N GLY A 62 -1.38 -2.86 8.85
CA GLY A 62 -2.05 -3.62 7.78
C GLY A 62 -2.76 -4.91 8.25
N GLY A 63 -2.22 -5.59 9.27
CA GLY A 63 -2.71 -6.89 9.73
C GLY A 63 -4.06 -6.83 10.45
N GLY A 64 -4.37 -5.72 11.12
CA GLY A 64 -5.61 -5.56 11.89
C GLY A 64 -6.88 -5.40 11.03
N TYR A 65 -6.71 -5.07 9.75
CA TYR A 65 -7.82 -4.63 8.89
C TYR A 65 -7.99 -5.49 7.63
N GLY A 66 -7.20 -6.56 7.44
CA GLY A 66 -7.25 -7.39 6.22
C GLY A 66 -6.38 -6.87 5.06
N PHE A 67 -5.47 -5.94 5.33
CA PHE A 67 -4.50 -5.42 4.35
C PHE A 67 -3.14 -6.09 4.51
N ASP A 68 -3.12 -7.43 4.45
CA ASP A 68 -1.91 -8.24 4.60
C ASP A 68 -0.82 -7.87 3.58
N ALA A 69 -1.24 -7.50 2.37
CA ALA A 69 -0.37 -6.97 1.32
C ALA A 69 0.38 -5.69 1.77
N ILE A 70 -0.30 -4.75 2.44
CA ILE A 70 0.33 -3.53 2.97
C ILE A 70 1.29 -3.88 4.10
N SER A 71 0.94 -4.85 4.95
CA SER A 71 1.83 -5.30 6.01
C SER A 71 3.13 -5.90 5.45
N THR A 72 3.00 -6.73 4.40
CA THR A 72 4.12 -7.35 3.69
C THR A 72 5.00 -6.32 3.00
N MET A 73 4.42 -5.36 2.28
CA MET A 73 5.15 -4.25 1.65
C MET A 73 5.87 -3.38 2.70
N GLY A 74 5.22 -3.10 3.84
CA GLY A 74 5.82 -2.36 4.94
C GLY A 74 7.04 -3.07 5.55
N ALA A 75 6.94 -4.38 5.76
CA ALA A 75 8.07 -5.20 6.22
C ALA A 75 9.23 -5.20 5.21
N ALA A 76 8.93 -5.29 3.92
CA ALA A 76 9.93 -5.24 2.86
C ALA A 76 10.62 -3.87 2.78
N LEU A 77 9.87 -2.76 2.93
CA LEU A 77 10.42 -1.40 3.03
C LEU A 77 11.35 -1.24 4.24
N GLU A 78 10.92 -1.70 5.42
CA GLU A 78 11.71 -1.64 6.64
C GLU A 78 13.05 -2.38 6.47
N GLN A 79 13.02 -3.59 5.91
CA GLN A 79 14.23 -4.37 5.66
C GLN A 79 15.12 -3.75 4.58
N ALA A 80 14.54 -3.24 3.49
CA ALA A 80 15.29 -2.61 2.42
C ALA A 80 16.00 -1.33 2.91
N ALA A 81 15.33 -0.53 3.74
CA ALA A 81 15.93 0.63 4.39
C ALA A 81 17.07 0.24 5.34
N ALA A 82 16.88 -0.81 6.16
CA ALA A 82 17.92 -1.31 7.07
C ALA A 82 19.15 -1.87 6.34
N ARG A 83 18.98 -2.33 5.09
CA ARG A 83 20.08 -2.81 4.22
C ARG A 83 20.61 -1.73 3.27
N GLU A 84 20.06 -0.52 3.34
CA GLU A 84 20.36 0.59 2.44
C GLU A 84 20.16 0.26 0.94
N ASP A 85 19.29 -0.70 0.64
CA ASP A 85 18.99 -1.18 -0.71
C ASP A 85 17.98 -0.25 -1.38
N ARG A 86 18.49 0.84 -1.97
CA ARG A 86 17.68 1.87 -2.63
C ARG A 86 16.86 1.34 -3.81
N ASP A 87 17.34 0.31 -4.49
CA ASP A 87 16.62 -0.33 -5.59
C ASP A 87 15.43 -1.15 -5.07
N ALA A 88 15.62 -1.88 -3.96
CA ALA A 88 14.51 -2.56 -3.29
C ALA A 88 13.48 -1.56 -2.75
N ILE A 89 13.91 -0.44 -2.16
CA ILE A 89 13.01 0.62 -1.71
C ILE A 89 12.19 1.16 -2.88
N ARG A 90 12.81 1.49 -4.02
CA ARG A 90 12.11 1.94 -5.24
C ARG A 90 11.07 0.94 -5.70
N ARG A 91 11.43 -0.34 -5.76
CA ARG A 91 10.50 -1.41 -6.14
C ARG A 91 9.30 -1.46 -5.19
N GLN A 92 9.53 -1.44 -3.88
CA GLN A 92 8.43 -1.50 -2.91
C GLN A 92 7.53 -0.26 -2.94
N ILE A 93 8.08 0.93 -3.17
CA ILE A 93 7.27 2.15 -3.37
C ILE A 93 6.39 2.00 -4.62
N ALA A 94 6.94 1.51 -5.72
CA ALA A 94 6.18 1.28 -6.95
C ALA A 94 5.06 0.25 -6.77
N GLU A 95 5.34 -0.86 -6.09
CA GLU A 95 4.33 -1.88 -5.76
C GLU A 95 3.22 -1.30 -4.87
N LEU A 96 3.56 -0.45 -3.90
CA LEU A 96 2.58 0.23 -3.05
C LEU A 96 1.69 1.17 -3.86
N ILE A 97 2.27 1.93 -4.79
CA ILE A 97 1.51 2.81 -5.70
C ILE A 97 0.53 2.00 -6.55
N ASP A 98 1.02 0.93 -7.19
CA ASP A 98 0.20 0.05 -8.03
C ASP A 98 -0.95 -0.58 -7.23
N PHE A 99 -0.65 -1.08 -6.04
CA PHE A 99 -1.64 -1.63 -5.13
C PHE A 99 -2.73 -0.60 -4.79
N LEU A 100 -2.34 0.62 -4.38
CA LEU A 100 -3.28 1.67 -4.01
C LEU A 100 -4.12 2.19 -5.18
N ALA A 101 -3.62 2.06 -6.42
CA ALA A 101 -4.35 2.43 -7.63
C ALA A 101 -5.38 1.36 -8.04
N ARG A 102 -5.11 0.09 -7.73
CA ARG A 102 -5.91 -1.06 -8.15
C ARG A 102 -6.85 -1.57 -7.06
N VAL A 103 -6.62 -1.19 -5.79
CA VAL A 103 -7.40 -1.67 -4.66
C VAL A 103 -8.83 -1.11 -4.70
N THR A 104 -9.79 -2.03 -4.70
CA THR A 104 -11.21 -1.76 -4.55
C THR A 104 -11.68 -2.44 -3.28
N VAL A 105 -12.20 -1.67 -2.33
CA VAL A 105 -12.70 -2.20 -1.06
C VAL A 105 -14.18 -2.50 -1.19
N VAL A 106 -14.58 -3.71 -0.83
CA VAL A 106 -15.97 -4.15 -0.74
C VAL A 106 -16.26 -4.51 0.71
N TYR A 107 -17.20 -3.81 1.31
CA TYR A 107 -17.63 -4.06 2.68
C TYR A 107 -18.65 -5.20 2.73
N ARG A 108 -18.41 -6.20 3.58
CA ARG A 108 -19.36 -7.31 3.82
C ARG A 108 -19.63 -7.50 5.31
N ARG A 109 -20.82 -8.01 5.62
CA ARG A 109 -21.24 -8.46 6.95
C ARG A 109 -20.99 -9.93 7.15
#